data_AF-A0A4Y4DLI1-F1
#
_entry.id   AF-A0A4Y4DLI1-F1
#
_cell.length_a   1.000
_cell.length_b   1.000
_cell.length_c   1.000
_cell.angle_alpha   90.00
_cell.angle_beta   90.00
_cell.angle_gamma   90.00
#
_symmetry.space_group_name_H-M   'P 1'
#
loop_
_entity.id
_entity.type
_entity.pdbx_description
1 polymer ?
#
loop_
_entity_poly.entity_id
_entity_poly.type
_entity_poly.pdbx_seq_one_letter_code
_entity_poly.pdbx_strand_id
1 'polypeptide(L)'
;MSLKPGVYEIITASGSIYELSVGINSMLRRLPGARRMHQSMDGAQIQIMRRDEEHVTVLSVEQLEIGKSAQFVLDLREDGIPTFRYTSEVMEISRIGDRRSDFSFI
;
A
#
# COMPACT_ATOMS: atom_id res chain seq x y z
N MET A 1 -11.40 8.90 6.40
CA MET A 1 -10.24 9.40 7.18
C MET A 1 -9.34 10.22 6.25
N SER A 2 -8.81 11.37 6.67
CA SER A 2 -7.87 12.17 5.84
C SER A 2 -6.45 11.98 6.39
N LEU A 3 -5.56 11.39 5.59
CA LEU A 3 -4.15 11.27 5.94
C LEU A 3 -3.47 12.65 5.85
N LYS A 4 -2.57 12.93 6.79
CA LYS A 4 -1.69 14.10 6.66
C LYS A 4 -0.66 13.84 5.55
N PRO A 5 -0.12 14.88 4.89
CA PRO A 5 0.98 14.69 3.96
C PRO A 5 2.15 13.94 4.60
N GLY A 6 2.76 13.02 3.85
CA GLY A 6 3.82 12.13 4.35
C GLY A 6 3.87 10.82 3.59
N VAL A 7 4.79 9.94 3.99
CA VAL A 7 4.90 8.60 3.41
C VAL A 7 4.41 7.58 4.42
N TYR A 8 3.61 6.63 3.95
CA TYR A 8 2.97 5.61 4.76
C TYR A 8 3.30 4.23 4.22
N GLU A 9 3.60 3.30 5.11
CA GLU A 9 3.64 1.88 4.83
C GLU A 9 2.29 1.26 5.22
N ILE A 10 1.73 0.46 4.32
CA ILE A 10 0.43 -0.20 4.47
C ILE A 10 0.66 -1.69 4.29
N ILE A 11 0.33 -2.47 5.31
CA ILE A 11 0.44 -3.94 5.28
C ILE A 11 -0.95 -4.54 5.20
N THR A 12 -1.15 -5.49 4.30
CA THR A 12 -2.45 -6.14 4.09
C THR A 12 -2.44 -7.61 4.50
N ALA A 13 -3.62 -8.21 4.70
CA ALA A 13 -3.78 -9.60 5.15
C ALA A 13 -3.14 -10.63 4.22
N SER A 14 -3.02 -10.32 2.92
CA SER A 14 -2.26 -11.14 1.95
C SER A 14 -0.74 -11.04 2.09
N GLY A 15 -0.23 -10.25 3.05
CA GLY A 15 1.19 -9.98 3.23
C GLY A 15 1.76 -8.96 2.24
N SER A 16 0.91 -8.26 1.48
CA SER A 16 1.38 -7.22 0.56
C SER A 16 1.72 -5.95 1.35
N ILE A 17 2.82 -5.31 0.96
CA ILE A 17 3.29 -4.05 1.53
C ILE A 17 3.21 -2.98 0.46
N TYR A 18 2.55 -1.88 0.78
CA TYR A 18 2.44 -0.70 -0.08
C TYR A 18 3.07 0.50 0.59
N GLU A 19 3.80 1.28 -0.20
CA GLU A 19 4.27 2.61 0.16
C GLU A 19 3.35 3.64 -0.50
N LEU A 20 2.66 4.42 0.31
CA LEU A 20 1.79 5.51 -0.12
C LEU A 20 2.43 6.84 0.28
N SER A 21 2.79 7.64 -0.72
CA SER A 21 3.16 9.05 -0.52
C SER A 21 1.92 9.92 -0.72
N VAL A 22 1.62 10.74 0.30
CA VAL A 22 0.47 11.64 0.34
C VAL A 22 0.97 13.07 0.25
N GLY A 23 0.52 13.81 -0.76
CA GLY A 23 0.92 15.19 -1.01
C GLY A 23 0.34 15.73 -2.31
N ILE A 24 0.98 16.76 -2.87
CA ILE A 24 0.57 17.38 -4.15
C ILE A 24 0.54 16.35 -5.29
N ASN A 25 1.51 15.44 -5.31
CA ASN A 25 1.58 14.32 -6.25
C ASN A 25 1.59 13.02 -5.45
N SER A 26 0.41 12.51 -5.11
CA SER A 26 0.31 11.28 -4.33
C SER A 26 0.68 10.09 -5.21
N MET A 27 1.54 9.20 -4.70
CA MET A 27 1.98 8.01 -5.43
C MET A 27 1.88 6.77 -4.56
N LEU A 28 1.55 5.65 -5.20
CA LEU A 28 1.48 4.33 -4.58
C LEU A 28 2.50 3.42 -5.26
N ARG A 29 3.27 2.70 -4.46
CA ARG A 29 4.17 1.65 -4.92
C ARG A 29 3.95 0.40 -4.09
N ARG A 30 3.92 -0.76 -4.72
CA ARG A 30 3.96 -2.05 -4.00
C ARG A 30 5.42 -2.48 -3.87
N LEU A 31 5.87 -2.79 -2.65
CA LEU A 31 7.27 -3.11 -2.39
C LEU A 31 7.61 -4.56 -2.76
N PRO A 32 8.84 -4.83 -3.26
CA PRO A 32 9.35 -6.19 -3.44
C PRO A 32 9.40 -6.90 -2.08
N GLY A 33 8.90 -8.12 -2.01
CA GLY A 33 9.03 -8.95 -0.81
C GLY A 33 7.79 -9.01 0.07
N ALA A 34 6.62 -9.26 -0.50
CA ALA A 34 5.43 -9.79 0.19
C ALA A 34 5.65 -11.20 0.80
N ARG A 35 6.81 -11.44 1.42
CA ARG A 35 7.20 -12.63 2.15
C ARG A 35 7.77 -12.20 3.50
N ARG A 36 6.93 -12.18 4.52
CA ARG A 36 6.95 -13.15 5.63
C ARG A 36 5.83 -12.87 6.63
N MET A 37 5.26 -13.98 7.11
CA MET A 37 4.24 -14.18 8.18
C MET A 37 2.78 -14.06 7.70
N HIS A 38 1.91 -15.07 7.81
CA HIS A 38 1.91 -16.31 8.60
C HIS A 38 1.41 -17.50 7.77
N GLN A 39 1.87 -18.70 8.13
CA GLN A 39 1.41 -19.99 7.61
C GLN A 39 -0.12 -20.12 7.68
N SER A 40 -0.69 -20.89 6.73
CA SER A 40 -2.09 -21.31 6.59
C SER A 40 -3.06 -20.33 5.90
N MET A 41 -2.96 -20.18 4.58
CA MET A 41 -4.11 -19.88 3.73
C MET A 41 -3.98 -20.70 2.44
N ASP A 42 -4.63 -21.85 2.42
CA ASP A 42 -4.86 -22.64 1.21
C ASP A 42 -5.70 -21.80 0.23
N GLY A 43 -5.20 -21.60 -0.99
CA GLY A 43 -6.04 -21.22 -2.14
C GLY A 43 -6.10 -19.75 -2.57
N ALA A 44 -5.45 -18.79 -1.90
CA ALA A 44 -5.45 -17.41 -2.38
C ALA A 44 -4.46 -17.23 -3.55
N GLN A 45 -4.94 -17.31 -4.79
CA GLN A 45 -4.17 -16.92 -5.97
C GLN A 45 -3.69 -15.47 -5.82
N ILE A 46 -2.38 -15.32 -5.61
CA ILE A 46 -1.71 -14.02 -5.59
C ILE A 46 -1.84 -13.44 -6.98
N GLN A 47 -2.70 -12.42 -7.14
CA GLN A 47 -2.68 -11.61 -8.34
C GLN A 47 -1.38 -10.78 -8.34
N ILE A 48 -0.39 -11.29 -9.07
CA ILE A 48 0.82 -10.55 -9.44
C ILE A 48 0.34 -9.38 -10.29
N MET A 49 0.58 -8.15 -9.85
CA MET A 49 0.23 -7.00 -10.67
C MET A 49 1.31 -6.83 -11.75
N ARG A 50 0.88 -6.51 -12.97
CA ARG A 50 1.80 -5.87 -13.93
C ARG A 50 2.13 -4.50 -13.35
N ARG A 51 3.43 -4.19 -13.19
CA ARG A 51 4.00 -3.01 -12.52
C ARG A 51 4.10 -3.05 -10.99
N ASP A 52 4.22 -4.24 -10.39
CA ASP A 52 4.81 -4.31 -9.04
C ASP A 52 6.17 -3.55 -9.06
N GLU A 53 6.50 -2.84 -7.98
CA GLU A 53 7.73 -2.04 -7.81
C GLU A 53 7.80 -0.67 -8.52
N GLU A 54 6.85 -0.33 -9.40
CA GLU A 54 6.76 1.02 -9.98
C GLU A 54 5.91 1.97 -9.12
N HIS A 55 6.25 3.26 -9.15
CA HIS A 55 5.37 4.30 -8.61
C HIS A 55 4.23 4.57 -9.57
N VAL A 56 3.00 4.46 -9.06
CA VAL A 56 1.77 4.77 -9.79
C VAL A 56 1.13 6.02 -9.19
N THR A 57 0.65 6.91 -10.04
CA THR A 57 -0.09 8.11 -9.61
C THR A 57 -1.40 7.73 -8.93
N VAL A 58 -1.63 8.28 -7.74
CA VAL A 58 -2.88 8.14 -6.99
C VAL A 58 -3.74 9.38 -7.24
N LEU A 59 -4.91 9.17 -7.83
CA LEU A 59 -5.90 10.22 -8.03
C LEU A 59 -6.71 10.46 -6.76
N SER A 60 -7.10 9.39 -6.06
CA SER A 60 -7.75 9.46 -4.75
C SER A 60 -7.56 8.17 -3.94
N VAL A 61 -7.74 8.31 -2.62
CA VAL A 61 -7.84 7.20 -1.66
C VAL A 61 -9.25 7.24 -1.08
N GLU A 62 -10.11 6.34 -1.56
CA GLU A 62 -11.52 6.30 -1.15
C GLU A 62 -11.69 5.62 0.21
N GLN A 63 -10.89 4.58 0.47
CA GLN A 63 -10.94 3.81 1.72
C GLN A 63 -9.53 3.40 2.12
N LEU A 64 -9.13 3.74 3.34
CA LEU A 64 -7.90 3.24 3.96
C LEU A 64 -8.07 3.23 5.47
N GLU A 65 -8.55 2.11 6.00
CA GLU A 65 -8.77 1.90 7.43
C GLU A 65 -8.37 0.46 7.79
N ILE A 66 -7.72 0.29 8.94
CA ILE A 66 -7.41 -1.04 9.48
C ILE A 66 -8.71 -1.83 9.64
N GLY A 67 -8.70 -3.12 9.28
CA GLY A 67 -9.88 -3.97 9.34
C GLY A 67 -10.75 -3.96 8.08
N LYS A 68 -10.40 -3.16 7.06
CA LYS A 68 -11.15 -3.06 5.80
C LYS A 68 -10.22 -3.20 4.60
N SER A 69 -10.77 -3.61 3.45
CA SER A 69 -10.06 -3.51 2.17
C SER A 69 -9.75 -2.05 1.84
N ALA A 70 -8.51 -1.75 1.46
CA ALA A 70 -8.18 -0.45 0.93
C ALA A 70 -8.77 -0.29 -0.48
N GLN A 71 -9.13 0.94 -0.84
CA GLN A 71 -9.60 1.31 -2.16
C GLN A 71 -8.81 2.51 -2.67
N PHE A 72 -8.12 2.31 -3.79
CA PHE A 72 -7.33 3.32 -4.48
C PHE A 72 -7.92 3.61 -5.86
N VAL A 73 -7.90 4.88 -6.25
CA VAL A 73 -8.14 5.31 -7.62
C VAL A 73 -6.81 5.75 -8.21
N LEU A 74 -6.37 5.06 -9.23
CA LEU A 74 -5.02 5.16 -9.79
C LEU A 74 -5.06 5.59 -11.26
N ASP A 75 -4.05 6.33 -11.69
CA ASP A 75 -3.75 6.50 -13.11
C ASP A 75 -2.59 5.56 -13.49
N LEU A 76 -2.93 4.38 -13.99
CA LEU A 76 -1.96 3.36 -14.42
C LEU A 76 -1.44 3.57 -15.84
N ARG A 77 -2.11 4.44 -16.61
CA ARG A 77 -1.87 4.63 -18.05
C ARG A 77 -1.19 5.96 -18.35
N GLU A 78 -1.13 6.86 -17.35
CA GLU A 78 -0.62 8.22 -17.48
C GLU A 78 -1.47 9.06 -18.46
N ASP A 79 -2.74 8.70 -18.62
CA ASP A 79 -3.72 9.37 -19.48
C ASP A 79 -4.85 10.03 -18.69
N GLY A 80 -4.78 9.99 -17.35
CA GLY A 80 -5.79 10.51 -16.43
C GLY A 80 -7.05 9.64 -16.31
N ILE A 81 -7.12 8.48 -16.98
CA ILE A 81 -8.29 7.60 -16.90
C ILE A 81 -8.22 6.78 -15.59
N PRO A 82 -9.22 6.91 -14.69
CA PRO A 82 -9.17 6.28 -13.37
C PRO A 82 -9.27 4.75 -13.47
N THR A 83 -8.37 4.08 -12.77
CA THR A 83 -8.44 2.64 -12.49
C THR A 83 -8.66 2.39 -11.01
N PHE A 84 -9.72 1.64 -10.70
CA PHE A 84 -10.05 1.25 -9.33
C PHE A 84 -9.28 0.00 -8.91
N ARG A 85 -8.67 0.03 -7.73
CA ARG A 85 -7.97 -1.11 -7.12
C ARG A 85 -8.41 -1.33 -5.69
N TYR A 86 -8.53 -2.61 -5.35
CA TYR A 86 -8.88 -3.08 -4.01
C TYR A 86 -7.78 -4.00 -3.50
N THR A 87 -7.46 -3.89 -2.22
CA THR A 87 -6.55 -4.81 -1.54
C THR A 87 -7.33 -5.83 -0.70
N SER A 88 -6.63 -6.86 -0.21
CA SER A 88 -7.12 -7.55 0.99
C SER A 88 -7.20 -6.57 2.17
N GLU A 89 -7.79 -7.02 3.27
CA GLU A 89 -7.91 -6.24 4.51
C GLU A 89 -6.58 -5.57 4.91
N VAL A 90 -6.64 -4.30 5.30
CA VAL A 90 -5.50 -3.57 5.85
C VAL A 90 -5.27 -3.99 7.29
N MET A 91 -4.07 -4.44 7.58
CA MET A 91 -3.66 -4.89 8.91
C MET A 91 -2.88 -3.81 9.66
N GLU A 92 -2.08 -3.01 8.95
CA GLU A 92 -1.26 -1.96 9.54
C GLU A 92 -1.17 -0.75 8.61
N ILE A 93 -1.15 0.44 9.19
CA ILE A 93 -0.83 1.70 8.52
C ILE A 93 0.17 2.42 9.41
N SER A 94 1.41 2.59 8.96
CA SER A 94 2.46 3.28 9.71
C SER A 94 3.05 4.41 8.88
N ARG A 95 3.38 5.55 9.51
CA ARG A 95 4.03 6.66 8.81
C ARG A 95 5.55 6.46 8.84
N ILE A 96 6.18 6.45 7.68
CA ILE A 96 7.63 6.33 7.56
C ILE A 96 8.27 7.62 8.08
N GLY A 97 9.14 7.50 9.08
CA GLY A 97 9.78 8.62 9.78
C GLY A 97 9.23 8.91 11.18
N ASP A 98 8.05 8.41 11.55
CA ASP A 98 7.56 8.45 12.94
C ASP A 98 8.10 7.27 13.76
N ARG A 99 8.72 6.28 13.10
CA ARG A 99 9.43 5.18 13.74
C ARG A 99 10.74 5.74 14.32
N ARG A 100 10.75 6.07 15.61
CA ARG A 100 12.01 6.30 16.36
C ARG A 100 12.99 5.20 16.00
N SER A 101 14.19 5.61 15.63
CA SER A 101 15.33 4.76 15.33
C SER A 101 15.77 3.95 16.55
N ASP A 102 14.97 2.96 16.98
CA ASP A 102 15.37 1.98 17.99
C ASP A 102 15.97 0.74 17.30
N PHE A 103 16.91 0.97 16.40
CA PHE A 103 17.85 -0.06 15.94
C PHE A 103 19.27 0.42 16.20
N SER A 104 19.64 0.40 17.49
CA SER A 104 21.03 0.30 17.90
C SER A 104 21.51 -1.11 17.52
N PHE A 105 22.30 -1.21 16.45
CA PHE A 105 23.15 -2.39 16.27
C PHE A 105 24.27 -2.28 17.32
N ILE A 106 24.28 -3.26 18.23
CA ILE A 106 25.38 -3.53 19.17
C ILE A 106 26.55 -4.11 18.38
#